data_AF-A0A961PKU7-F1
#
_entry.id   AF-A0A961PKU7-F1
#
_cell.length_a   1.000
_cell.length_b   1.000
_cell.length_c   1.000
_cell.angle_alpha   90.00
_cell.angle_beta   90.00
_cell.angle_gamma   90.00
#
_symmetry.space_group_name_H-M   'P 1'
#
loop_
_entity.id
_entity.type
_entity.pdbx_description
1 polymer ?
#
loop_
_entity_poly.entity_id
_entity_poly.type
_entity_poly.pdbx_seq_one_letter_code
_entity_poly.pdbx_strand_id
1 'polypeptide(L)'
;MVYDAPSMGLYRLREGEIETVMALGPASPREFEETIATGEVLAPLITGVSGGDIALEDGTPALRPVRPGRTAAGRGWIGYTPREAYVVEALTITPLAPAWLMLVLAAGLAVLAWLVEGRRRRGGPAGAALRRG
;
A
#
# COMPACT_ATOMS: atom_id res chain seq x y z
N MET A 1 -22.65 -35.38 35.47
CA MET A 1 -23.67 -35.40 34.39
C MET A 1 -22.93 -35.53 33.08
N VAL A 2 -23.32 -36.45 32.20
CA VAL A 2 -22.76 -36.53 30.83
C VAL A 2 -23.64 -35.63 29.96
N TYR A 3 -23.03 -34.66 29.28
CA TYR A 3 -23.71 -33.82 28.31
C TYR A 3 -23.34 -34.31 26.91
N ASP A 4 -24.33 -34.73 26.12
CA ASP A 4 -24.14 -35.18 24.75
C ASP A 4 -24.22 -33.97 23.81
N ALA A 5 -23.09 -33.63 23.20
CA ALA A 5 -23.00 -32.46 22.34
C ALA A 5 -23.60 -32.75 20.95
N PRO A 6 -24.45 -31.86 20.40
CA PRO A 6 -25.16 -32.12 19.14
C PRO A 6 -24.27 -32.05 17.89
N SER A 7 -23.10 -31.41 17.94
CA SER A 7 -22.17 -31.28 16.81
C SER A 7 -20.71 -31.09 17.24
N MET A 8 -19.75 -31.28 16.31
CA MET A 8 -18.35 -30.93 16.57
C MET A 8 -18.18 -29.41 16.65
N GLY A 9 -17.38 -28.94 17.61
CA GLY A 9 -17.13 -27.52 17.81
C GLY A 9 -16.59 -27.18 19.19
N LEU A 10 -16.45 -25.88 19.46
CA LEU A 10 -16.07 -25.35 20.76
C LEU A 10 -17.33 -25.12 21.61
N TYR A 11 -17.38 -25.73 22.79
CA TYR A 11 -18.46 -25.59 23.74
C TYR A 11 -17.95 -24.85 24.98
N ARG A 12 -18.76 -23.90 25.45
CA ARG A 12 -18.53 -23.18 26.69
C ARG A 12 -19.45 -23.77 27.75
N LEU A 13 -18.85 -24.39 28.77
CA LEU A 13 -19.59 -24.94 29.90
C LEU A 13 -19.44 -23.99 31.08
N ARG A 14 -20.57 -23.71 31.75
CA ARG A 14 -20.61 -22.89 32.96
C ARG A 14 -21.35 -23.64 34.06
N GLU A 15 -20.69 -23.84 35.20
CA GLU A 15 -21.30 -24.40 36.40
C GLU A 15 -20.99 -23.48 37.59
N GLY A 16 -22.02 -22.76 38.04
CA GLY A 16 -21.85 -21.68 39.03
C GLY A 16 -20.91 -20.58 38.52
N GLU A 17 -19.82 -20.35 39.27
CA GLU A 17 -18.77 -19.38 38.97
C GLU A 17 -17.64 -19.96 38.10
N ILE A 18 -17.68 -21.27 37.78
CA ILE A 18 -16.65 -21.94 36.99
C ILE A 18 -17.08 -21.96 35.52
N GLU A 19 -16.24 -21.40 34.66
CA GLU A 19 -16.43 -21.40 33.22
C GLU A 19 -15.21 -22.03 32.53
N THR A 20 -15.45 -22.95 31.59
CA THR A 20 -14.39 -23.58 30.80
C THR A 20 -14.81 -23.74 29.35
N VAL A 21 -13.82 -23.82 28.45
CA VAL A 21 -14.03 -24.09 27.02
C VAL A 21 -13.51 -25.49 26.72
N MET A 22 -14.40 -26.35 26.19
CA MET A 22 -14.06 -27.68 25.71
C MET A 22 -14.13 -27.71 24.18
N ALA A 23 -13.09 -28.25 23.54
CA ALA A 23 -13.11 -28.58 22.13
C ALA A 23 -13.64 -30.01 21.95
N LEU A 24 -14.81 -30.14 21.31
CA LEU A 24 -15.35 -31.42 20.85
C LEU A 24 -15.05 -31.57 19.38
N GLY A 25 -14.02 -32.37 19.07
CA GLY A 25 -13.58 -32.65 17.70
C GLY A 25 -12.97 -34.04 17.60
N PRO A 26 -12.63 -34.50 16.38
CA PRO A 26 -11.96 -35.77 16.20
C PRO A 26 -10.61 -35.75 16.93
N ALA A 27 -10.21 -36.89 17.51
CA ALA A 27 -8.95 -37.02 18.27
C ALA A 27 -7.70 -36.65 17.45
N SER A 28 -7.82 -36.68 16.12
CA SER A 28 -6.83 -36.19 15.17
C SER A 28 -7.53 -35.25 14.19
N PRO A 29 -7.49 -33.91 14.39
CA PRO A 29 -7.97 -32.97 13.40
C PRO A 29 -7.10 -33.05 12.15
N ARG A 30 -7.73 -32.99 10.96
CA ARG A 30 -7.01 -33.09 9.67
C ARG A 30 -5.93 -32.03 9.48
N GLU A 31 -6.08 -30.87 10.12
CA GLU A 31 -5.09 -29.79 10.15
C GLU A 31 -3.74 -30.19 10.78
N PHE A 32 -3.73 -31.26 11.59
CA PHE A 32 -2.52 -31.81 12.23
C PHE A 32 -2.02 -33.11 11.58
N GLU A 33 -2.66 -33.59 10.52
CA GLU A 33 -2.20 -34.78 9.79
C GLU A 33 -0.97 -34.45 8.93
N GLU A 34 -0.95 -33.26 8.32
CA GLU A 34 0.14 -32.79 7.45
C GLU A 34 0.60 -31.39 7.86
N THR A 35 1.49 -31.33 8.87
CA THR A 35 2.05 -30.06 9.38
C THR A 35 3.35 -29.65 8.69
N ILE A 36 3.93 -30.53 7.87
CA ILE A 36 5.14 -30.22 7.12
C ILE A 36 4.77 -29.41 5.89
N ALA A 37 5.35 -28.22 5.77
CA ALA A 37 5.17 -27.37 4.59
C ALA A 37 5.61 -28.13 3.33
N THR A 38 4.73 -28.18 2.32
CA THR A 38 5.01 -28.85 1.04
C THR A 38 4.51 -28.01 -0.12
N GLY A 39 5.34 -27.90 -1.17
CA GLY A 39 4.96 -27.30 -2.44
C GLY A 39 4.16 -28.24 -3.35
N GLU A 40 4.13 -29.55 -3.05
CA GLU A 40 3.59 -30.60 -3.92
C GLU A 40 2.10 -30.39 -4.26
N VAL A 41 1.31 -29.94 -3.28
CA VAL A 41 -0.13 -29.67 -3.45
C VAL A 41 -0.37 -28.59 -4.51
N LEU A 42 0.53 -27.60 -4.61
CA LEU A 42 0.42 -26.49 -5.56
C LEU A 42 1.25 -26.70 -6.84
N ALA A 43 2.07 -27.75 -6.91
CA ALA A 43 2.96 -28.01 -8.05
C ALA A 43 2.26 -27.98 -9.43
N PRO A 44 1.03 -28.50 -9.61
CA PRO A 44 0.32 -28.39 -10.89
C PRO A 44 0.01 -26.94 -11.29
N LEU A 45 -0.30 -26.09 -10.32
CA LEU A 45 -0.61 -24.67 -10.55
C LEU A 45 0.67 -23.87 -10.81
N ILE A 46 1.73 -24.15 -10.04
CA ILE A 46 3.04 -23.49 -10.18
C ILE A 46 3.66 -23.77 -11.55
N THR A 47 3.61 -25.02 -11.99
CA THR A 47 4.17 -25.46 -13.28
C THR A 47 3.49 -24.73 -14.44
N GLY A 48 2.15 -24.58 -14.39
CA GLY A 48 1.38 -23.91 -15.44
C GLY A 48 1.73 -22.44 -15.66
N VAL A 49 2.30 -21.77 -14.65
CA VAL A 49 2.69 -20.35 -14.72
C VAL A 49 4.21 -20.14 -14.79
N SER A 50 4.99 -21.21 -14.94
CA SER A 50 6.46 -21.16 -14.83
C SER A 50 6.92 -20.45 -13.55
N GLY A 51 6.20 -20.68 -12.45
CA GLY A 51 6.49 -20.13 -11.13
C GLY A 51 7.48 -20.99 -10.35
N GLY A 52 7.50 -20.82 -9.03
CA GLY A 52 8.29 -21.65 -8.13
C GLY A 52 7.79 -21.55 -6.69
N ASP A 53 8.18 -22.53 -5.90
CA ASP A 53 8.07 -22.58 -4.45
C ASP A 53 9.47 -22.38 -3.83
N ILE A 54 9.53 -21.58 -2.77
CA ILE A 54 10.78 -21.27 -2.07
C ILE A 54 10.50 -21.43 -0.58
N ALA A 55 11.32 -22.23 0.10
CA ALA A 55 11.25 -22.39 1.54
C ALA A 55 11.75 -21.10 2.22
N LEU A 56 10.95 -20.55 3.14
CA LEU A 56 11.31 -19.31 3.83
C LEU A 56 12.44 -19.51 4.84
N GLU A 57 12.73 -20.75 5.24
CA GLU A 57 13.89 -21.11 6.06
C GLU A 57 15.24 -20.76 5.39
N ASP A 58 15.28 -20.77 4.06
CA ASP A 58 16.46 -20.39 3.26
C ASP A 58 16.59 -18.86 3.09
N GLY A 59 15.63 -18.10 3.61
CA GLY A 59 15.58 -16.64 3.56
C GLY A 59 14.38 -16.09 2.78
N THR A 60 14.12 -14.79 2.94
CA THR A 60 13.01 -14.12 2.25
C THR A 60 13.36 -13.84 0.78
N PRO A 61 12.64 -14.41 -0.19
CA PRO A 61 12.90 -14.16 -1.60
C PRO A 61 12.55 -12.72 -1.98
N ALA A 62 13.29 -12.16 -2.94
CA ALA A 62 12.92 -10.88 -3.52
C ALA A 62 11.64 -11.01 -4.36
N LEU A 63 10.73 -10.05 -4.26
CA LEU A 63 9.54 -9.97 -5.11
C LEU A 63 9.85 -9.17 -6.38
N ARG A 64 9.48 -9.70 -7.55
CA ARG A 64 9.67 -9.01 -8.83
C ARG A 64 8.39 -8.97 -9.66
N PRO A 65 8.00 -7.80 -10.21
CA PRO A 65 6.89 -7.75 -11.15
C PRO A 65 7.27 -8.47 -12.45
N VAL A 66 6.43 -9.40 -12.89
CA VAL A 66 6.60 -10.15 -14.15
C VAL A 66 5.36 -10.01 -15.03
N ARG A 67 5.56 -9.99 -16.35
CA ARG A 67 4.45 -10.03 -17.30
C ARG A 67 3.85 -11.45 -17.37
N PRO A 68 2.55 -11.58 -17.70
CA PRO A 68 1.94 -12.88 -17.94
C PRO A 68 2.73 -13.72 -18.97
N GLY A 69 2.83 -15.02 -18.73
CA GLY A 69 3.52 -15.95 -19.63
C GLY A 69 5.06 -15.88 -19.62
N ARG A 70 5.65 -15.10 -18.70
CA ARG A 70 7.10 -15.10 -18.45
C ARG A 70 7.40 -15.98 -17.24
N THR A 71 8.63 -16.47 -17.16
CA THR A 71 9.14 -17.18 -15.97
C THR A 71 8.93 -16.31 -14.73
N ALA A 72 8.22 -16.86 -13.75
CA ALA A 72 7.75 -16.19 -12.55
C ALA A 72 8.51 -16.65 -11.28
N ALA A 73 9.69 -17.27 -11.43
CA ALA A 73 10.59 -17.57 -10.32
C ALA A 73 12.04 -17.71 -10.81
N GLY A 74 12.99 -17.57 -9.88
CA GLY A 74 14.41 -17.85 -10.13
C GLY A 74 15.20 -17.90 -8.82
N ARG A 75 16.54 -17.93 -8.94
CA ARG A 75 17.41 -18.01 -7.75
C ARG A 75 17.20 -16.80 -6.83
N GLY A 76 16.61 -17.04 -5.66
CA GLY A 76 16.38 -16.05 -4.61
C GLY A 76 15.29 -15.01 -4.89
N TRP A 77 14.41 -15.24 -5.87
CA TRP A 77 13.31 -14.32 -6.16
C TRP A 77 12.07 -15.02 -6.71
N ILE A 78 10.91 -14.46 -6.42
CA ILE A 78 9.61 -14.92 -6.93
C ILE A 78 8.88 -13.77 -7.64
N GLY A 79 8.24 -14.12 -8.74
CA GLY A 79 7.55 -13.20 -9.63
C GLY A 79 6.08 -13.06 -9.23
N TYR A 80 5.55 -11.85 -9.30
CA TYR A 80 4.11 -11.59 -9.23
C TYR A 80 3.66 -10.81 -10.45
N THR A 81 2.45 -11.10 -10.93
CA THR A 81 1.82 -10.34 -12.02
C THR A 81 1.04 -9.19 -11.40
N PRO A 82 1.39 -7.91 -11.66
CA PRO A 82 0.60 -6.78 -11.20
C PRO A 82 -0.83 -6.88 -11.75
N ARG A 83 -1.83 -6.79 -10.87
CA ARG A 83 -3.26 -6.83 -11.25
C ARG A 83 -3.98 -5.54 -10.89
N GLU A 84 -3.24 -4.44 -10.69
CA GLU A 84 -3.74 -3.17 -10.17
C GLU A 84 -4.56 -3.33 -8.87
N ALA A 85 -4.35 -4.44 -8.14
CA ALA A 85 -4.99 -4.73 -6.88
C ALA A 85 -4.16 -4.11 -5.74
N TYR A 86 -4.09 -2.78 -5.73
CA TYR A 86 -3.56 -2.03 -4.60
C TYR A 86 -4.70 -1.28 -3.93
N VAL A 87 -4.71 -1.33 -2.60
CA VAL A 87 -5.50 -0.40 -1.80
C VAL A 87 -4.56 0.74 -1.45
N VAL A 88 -4.91 1.98 -1.84
CA VAL A 88 -4.14 3.16 -1.42
C VAL A 88 -4.46 3.40 0.06
N GLU A 89 -3.69 2.77 0.95
CA GLU A 89 -3.91 2.86 2.39
C GLU A 89 -3.54 4.23 2.97
N ALA A 90 -2.63 4.98 2.33
CA ALA A 90 -2.24 6.31 2.79
C ALA A 90 -1.74 7.22 1.65
N LEU A 91 -2.50 8.27 1.36
CA LEU A 91 -2.03 9.42 0.57
C LEU A 91 -1.47 10.48 1.52
N THR A 92 -0.14 10.66 1.55
CA THR A 92 0.49 11.74 2.32
C THR A 92 0.79 12.92 1.40
N ILE A 93 0.02 14.01 1.53
CA ILE A 93 0.28 15.26 0.81
C ILE A 93 1.32 16.06 1.61
N THR A 94 2.54 16.15 1.09
CA THR A 94 3.60 16.97 1.69
C THR A 94 3.50 18.39 1.13
N PRO A 95 3.19 19.42 1.93
CA PRO A 95 3.15 20.79 1.43
C PRO A 95 4.56 21.26 1.05
N LEU A 96 4.70 21.96 -0.07
CA LEU A 96 5.99 22.49 -0.56
C LEU A 96 6.63 23.48 0.43
N ALA A 97 5.79 24.26 1.12
CA ALA A 97 6.19 25.24 2.13
C ALA A 97 5.02 25.55 3.09
N PRO A 98 5.29 26.13 4.27
CA PRO A 98 4.26 26.67 5.15
C PRO A 98 3.40 27.74 4.46
N ALA A 99 2.10 27.79 4.77
CA ALA A 99 1.15 28.71 4.13
C ALA A 99 1.54 30.20 4.26
N TRP A 100 2.13 30.60 5.39
CA TRP A 100 2.59 31.97 5.60
C TRP A 100 3.77 32.35 4.69
N LEU A 101 4.65 31.40 4.35
CA LEU A 101 5.79 31.67 3.47
C LEU A 101 5.28 31.94 2.05
N MET A 102 4.29 31.16 1.61
CA MET A 102 3.61 31.38 0.33
C MET A 102 2.90 32.73 0.29
N LEU A 103 2.27 33.15 1.39
CA LEU A 103 1.63 34.47 1.50
C LEU A 103 2.66 35.61 1.39
N VAL A 104 3.79 35.51 2.10
CA VAL A 104 4.88 36.49 2.02
C VAL A 104 5.45 36.56 0.60
N LEU A 105 5.66 35.42 -0.05
CA LEU A 105 6.16 35.35 -1.43
C LEU A 105 5.18 36.02 -2.42
N ALA A 106 3.88 35.71 -2.31
CA ALA A 106 2.85 36.30 -3.17
C ALA A 106 2.74 37.81 -2.97
N ALA A 107 2.71 38.29 -1.72
CA ALA A 107 2.69 39.71 -1.41
C ALA A 107 3.95 40.42 -1.91
N GLY A 108 5.14 39.81 -1.73
CA GLY A 108 6.40 40.34 -2.22
C GLY A 108 6.43 40.48 -3.74
N LEU A 109 5.94 39.47 -4.46
CA LEU A 109 5.81 39.52 -5.93
C LEU A 109 4.82 40.60 -6.38
N ALA A 110 3.69 40.76 -5.70
CA ALA A 110 2.72 41.81 -6.01
C ALA A 110 3.30 43.22 -5.83
N VAL A 111 4.03 43.46 -4.73
CA VAL A 111 4.71 44.73 -4.48
C VAL A 111 5.82 44.98 -5.51
N LEU A 112 6.63 43.96 -5.84
CA LEU A 112 7.67 44.07 -6.86
C LEU A 112 7.08 44.42 -8.23
N ALA A 113 5.99 43.75 -8.62
CA ALA A 113 5.29 44.05 -9.87
C ALA A 113 4.78 45.50 -9.90
N TRP A 114 4.19 45.98 -8.81
CA TRP A 114 3.74 47.37 -8.68
C TRP A 114 4.89 48.37 -8.79
N LEU A 115 6.02 48.11 -8.13
CA LEU A 115 7.20 48.97 -8.19
C LEU A 115 7.85 49.02 -9.58
N VAL A 116 7.91 47.88 -10.28
CA VAL A 116 8.43 47.82 -11.66
C VAL A 116 7.54 48.62 -12.61
N GLU A 117 6.22 48.45 -12.50
CA GLU A 117 5.24 49.16 -13.32
C GLU A 117 5.26 50.67 -13.04
N GLY A 118 5.30 51.07 -11.76
CA GLY A 118 5.41 52.47 -11.36
C GLY A 118 6.69 53.16 -11.86
N ARG A 119 7.79 52.41 -12.02
CA ARG A 119 9.05 52.93 -12.57
C ARG A 119 9.00 53.07 -14.09
N ARG A 120 8.34 52.15 -14.80
CA ARG A 120 8.15 52.23 -16.26
C ARG A 120 7.28 53.41 -16.67
N ARG A 121 6.27 53.79 -15.88
CA ARG A 121 5.38 54.93 -16.19
C ARG A 121 6.01 56.32 -16.04
N ARG A 122 7.12 56.45 -15.29
CA ARG A 122 7.87 57.72 -15.18
C ARG A 122 8.83 57.98 -16.35
N GLY A 123 9.03 57.01 -17.24
CA GLY A 123 9.93 57.12 -18.40
C GLY A 123 9.26 57.48 -19.73
N GLY A 124 7.98 57.87 -19.74
CA GLY A 124 7.32 58.32 -20.97
C GLY A 124 7.90 59.66 -21.44
N PRO A 125 8.21 59.85 -22.74
CA PRO A 125 8.90 61.04 -23.22
C PRO A 125 8.06 62.30 -22.93
N ALA A 126 8.66 63.23 -22.19
CA ALA A 126 8.12 64.57 -22.03
C ALA A 126 8.38 65.37 -23.31
N GLY A 127 7.31 65.95 -23.86
CA GLY A 127 7.40 67.12 -24.73
C GLY A 127 7.63 66.84 -26.22
N ALA A 128 6.55 66.50 -26.94
CA ALA A 128 6.42 66.98 -28.32
C ALA A 128 5.46 68.16 -28.28
N ALA A 129 6.05 69.35 -28.21
CA ALA A 129 5.37 70.62 -28.13
C ALA A 129 4.47 70.85 -29.33
N LEU A 130 3.24 71.24 -28.99
CA LEU A 130 2.32 72.02 -29.78
C LEU A 130 3.07 73.13 -30.55
N ARG A 131 3.22 73.02 -31.88
CA ARG A 131 3.60 74.16 -32.73
C ARG A 131 2.50 74.38 -33.77
N ARG A 132 1.86 75.54 -33.60
CA ARG A 132 0.83 76.18 -34.42
C ARG A 132 1.22 76.30 -35.90
N GLY A 133 0.18 76.47 -36.72
CA GLY A 133 0.09 77.59 -37.68
C GLY A 133 0.51 77.27 -39.09
#